data_AF-A0A693RRD7-F1
#
_entry.id   AF-A0A693RRD7-F1
#
_cell.length_a   1.000
_cell.length_b   1.000
_cell.length_c   1.000
_cell.angle_alpha   90.00
_cell.angle_beta   90.00
_cell.angle_gamma   90.00
#
_symmetry.space_group_name_H-M   'P 1'
#
loop_
_entity.id
_entity.type
_entity.pdbx_description
1 polymer ?
#
loop_
_entity_poly.entity_id
_entity_poly.type
_entity_poly.pdbx_seq_one_letter_code
_entity_poly.pdbx_strand_id
1 'polypeptide(L)'
;MNLQVITKKDNKMKKYKYTPKTKEELKALVKNESIHLGDIDTSKITDMSCLFFKSTREDFSGIETWNTSNVEDMSYMFYGCHAFNQDISGWNVSRVRYMNSMFSGCHAFNQDISGWNVSRVKNMEEMFYGCYNFNQNISSWDVYEVESMSWMFYDCYNFNQDISKWNVFNVAYMENMFWGCKNFNQPLGRWNVSNVKNMAGMFWGCESFNQPLEKWNTSRVKNMSWMFKNAISFNQSLNGWNVSKVEYTDDMFENCPIDNSNKPKALQELSI
;
A
#
# COMPACT_ATOMS: atom_id res chain seq x y z
N MET A 1 -41.93 1.43 43.55
CA MET A 1 -41.42 0.27 42.80
C MET A 1 -40.93 0.76 41.46
N ASN A 2 -39.62 0.74 41.22
CA ASN A 2 -39.03 0.70 39.88
C ASN A 2 -37.57 0.25 40.06
N LEU A 3 -37.41 -1.07 40.10
CA LEU A 3 -36.10 -1.72 40.03
C LEU A 3 -35.58 -1.56 38.60
N GLN A 4 -34.60 -0.68 38.41
CA GLN A 4 -33.78 -0.69 37.20
C GLN A 4 -32.94 -1.97 37.21
N VAL A 5 -33.30 -2.89 36.32
CA VAL A 5 -32.51 -4.08 36.03
C VAL A 5 -31.28 -3.63 35.25
N ILE A 6 -30.17 -3.44 35.95
CA ILE A 6 -28.84 -3.33 35.34
C ILE A 6 -28.47 -4.73 34.85
N THR A 7 -28.71 -5.02 33.58
CA THR A 7 -28.17 -6.22 32.94
C THR A 7 -26.65 -6.07 32.84
N LYS A 8 -25.93 -6.67 33.80
CA LYS A 8 -24.51 -6.97 33.65
C LYS A 8 -24.34 -7.77 32.36
N LYS A 9 -23.68 -7.21 31.35
CA LYS A 9 -23.12 -8.01 30.26
C LYS A 9 -22.09 -8.94 30.91
N ASP A 10 -22.43 -10.21 31.02
CA ASP A 10 -21.51 -11.26 31.45
C ASP A 10 -20.34 -11.30 30.47
N ASN A 11 -19.24 -10.66 30.87
CA ASN A 11 -17.99 -10.67 30.14
C ASN A 11 -17.29 -12.01 30.42
N LYS A 12 -17.81 -13.11 29.86
CA LYS A 12 -17.12 -14.40 29.89
C LYS A 12 -15.81 -14.22 29.11
N MET A 13 -14.68 -14.18 29.83
CA MET A 13 -13.37 -14.12 29.19
C MET A 13 -13.24 -15.25 28.17
N LYS A 14 -12.96 -14.91 26.92
CA LYS A 14 -12.69 -15.88 25.85
C LYS A 14 -11.55 -16.80 26.31
N LYS A 15 -11.80 -18.12 26.33
CA LYS A 15 -10.80 -19.11 26.75
C LYS A 15 -9.97 -19.53 25.54
N TYR A 16 -8.78 -18.94 25.39
CA TYR A 16 -7.80 -19.34 24.38
C TYR A 16 -7.17 -20.69 24.73
N LYS A 17 -6.78 -21.48 23.71
CA LYS A 17 -6.04 -22.74 23.88
C LYS A 17 -4.53 -22.52 23.83
N TYR A 18 -4.08 -21.52 23.09
CA TYR A 18 -2.68 -21.21 22.89
C TYR A 18 -2.40 -19.74 23.24
N THR A 19 -1.30 -19.48 23.95
CA THR A 19 -0.90 -18.13 24.38
C THR A 19 0.59 -17.92 24.08
N PRO A 20 0.98 -17.80 22.79
CA PRO A 20 2.38 -17.56 22.42
C PRO A 20 2.90 -16.27 23.04
N LYS A 21 4.15 -16.30 23.48
CA LYS A 21 4.88 -15.15 24.04
C LYS A 21 5.84 -14.53 23.03
N THR A 22 6.20 -15.27 21.99
CA THR A 22 7.13 -14.84 20.95
C THR A 22 6.53 -15.02 19.56
N LYS A 23 7.08 -14.31 18.58
CA LYS A 23 6.73 -14.47 17.16
C LYS A 23 6.96 -15.90 16.69
N GLU A 24 8.04 -16.54 17.15
CA GLU A 24 8.44 -17.88 16.74
C GLU A 24 7.44 -18.94 17.23
N GLU A 25 6.95 -18.79 18.47
CA GLU A 25 5.87 -19.62 19.00
C GLU A 25 4.58 -19.44 18.20
N LEU A 26 4.19 -18.19 17.91
CA LEU A 26 3.02 -17.92 17.06
C LEU A 26 3.21 -18.50 15.65
N LYS A 27 4.39 -18.34 15.06
CA LYS A 27 4.72 -18.85 13.73
C LYS A 27 4.64 -20.38 13.66
N ALA A 28 5.03 -21.08 14.73
CA ALA A 28 4.86 -22.53 14.82
C ALA A 28 3.39 -22.94 14.87
N LEU A 29 2.55 -22.19 15.59
CA LEU A 29 1.11 -22.45 15.69
C LEU A 29 0.38 -22.22 14.37
N VAL A 30 0.63 -21.11 13.69
CA VAL A 30 -0.07 -20.77 12.43
C VAL A 30 0.28 -21.71 11.27
N LYS A 31 1.49 -22.29 11.28
CA LYS A 31 1.93 -23.33 10.33
C LYS A 31 1.17 -24.64 10.48
N ASN A 32 0.58 -24.90 11.65
CA ASN A 32 -0.25 -26.08 11.85
C ASN A 32 -1.68 -25.76 11.38
N GLU A 33 -2.02 -26.24 10.18
CA GLU A 33 -3.31 -25.98 9.54
C GLU A 33 -4.50 -26.54 10.33
N SER A 34 -4.28 -27.56 11.18
CA SER A 34 -5.32 -28.12 12.06
C SER A 34 -5.69 -27.21 13.25
N ILE A 35 -4.90 -26.17 13.53
CA ILE A 35 -5.21 -25.19 14.58
C ILE A 35 -6.14 -24.13 14.01
N HIS A 36 -7.30 -23.95 14.66
CA HIS A 36 -8.19 -22.84 14.40
C HIS A 36 -7.58 -21.53 14.94
N LEU A 37 -7.43 -20.51 14.08
CA LEU A 37 -6.66 -19.31 14.43
C LEU A 37 -7.30 -18.52 15.59
N GLY A 38 -8.63 -18.61 15.75
CA GLY A 38 -9.37 -17.97 16.83
C GLY A 38 -9.09 -18.53 18.23
N ASP A 39 -8.40 -19.68 18.33
CA ASP A 39 -7.99 -20.30 19.60
C ASP A 39 -6.67 -19.74 20.15
N ILE A 40 -6.01 -18.86 19.41
CA ILE A 40 -4.71 -18.29 19.74
C ILE A 40 -4.88 -16.89 20.35
N ASP A 41 -4.33 -16.68 21.54
CA ASP A 41 -4.22 -15.35 22.16
C ASP A 41 -2.99 -14.63 21.62
N THR A 42 -3.20 -13.64 20.75
CA THR A 42 -2.13 -12.82 20.17
C THR A 42 -1.82 -11.55 20.96
N SER A 43 -2.47 -11.33 22.12
CA SER A 43 -2.41 -10.06 22.86
C SER A 43 -1.01 -9.65 23.33
N LYS A 44 -0.06 -10.59 23.42
CA LYS A 44 1.33 -10.34 23.83
C LYS A 44 2.30 -10.13 22.66
N ILE A 45 1.85 -10.34 21.43
CA ILE A 45 2.70 -10.31 20.25
C ILE A 45 2.85 -8.86 19.77
N THR A 46 4.10 -8.43 19.60
CA THR A 46 4.45 -7.12 19.06
C THR A 46 4.99 -7.19 17.64
N ASP A 47 5.37 -8.37 17.17
CA ASP A 47 5.96 -8.60 15.85
C ASP A 47 5.23 -9.76 15.17
N MET A 48 4.52 -9.44 14.08
CA MET A 48 3.79 -10.35 13.21
C MET A 48 4.44 -10.49 11.83
N SER A 49 5.69 -10.04 11.68
CA SER A 49 6.41 -10.14 10.42
C SER A 49 6.53 -11.60 9.96
N CYS A 50 6.34 -11.83 8.66
CA CYS A 50 6.52 -13.14 8.02
C CYS A 50 5.71 -14.30 8.66
N LEU A 51 4.61 -14.06 9.39
CA LEU A 51 3.86 -15.13 10.07
C LEU A 51 3.28 -16.16 9.09
N PHE A 52 2.67 -15.68 8.00
CA PHE A 52 2.13 -16.50 6.93
C PHE A 52 2.96 -16.42 5.65
N PHE A 53 4.25 -16.08 5.74
CA PHE A 53 5.14 -15.95 4.57
C PHE A 53 5.08 -17.20 3.67
N LYS A 54 4.58 -17.02 2.45
CA LYS A 54 4.32 -18.04 1.42
C LYS A 54 3.50 -19.23 1.94
N SER A 55 2.60 -18.97 2.88
CA SER A 55 1.74 -20.01 3.44
C SER A 55 0.75 -20.52 2.38
N THR A 56 0.58 -21.83 2.34
CA THR A 56 -0.43 -22.53 1.53
C THR A 56 -1.75 -22.70 2.26
N ARG A 57 -1.88 -22.19 3.48
CA ARG A 57 -3.07 -22.29 4.30
C ARG A 57 -4.25 -21.65 3.58
N GLU A 58 -5.37 -22.36 3.49
CA GLU A 58 -6.61 -21.86 2.86
C GLU A 58 -7.61 -21.34 3.88
N ASP A 59 -7.72 -21.99 5.05
CA ASP A 59 -8.66 -21.60 6.11
C ASP A 59 -8.03 -20.63 7.12
N PHE A 60 -8.37 -19.35 7.00
CA PHE A 60 -7.96 -18.29 7.94
C PHE A 60 -9.03 -17.97 9.00
N SER A 61 -10.05 -18.82 9.17
CA SER A 61 -11.12 -18.58 10.14
C SER A 61 -10.59 -18.34 11.56
N GLY A 62 -11.17 -17.34 12.23
CA GLY A 62 -10.81 -16.93 13.58
C GLY A 62 -9.71 -15.87 13.63
N ILE A 63 -9.02 -15.57 12.52
CA ILE A 63 -7.98 -14.54 12.48
C ILE A 63 -8.55 -13.13 12.72
N GLU A 64 -9.82 -12.90 12.37
CA GLU A 64 -10.54 -11.65 12.62
C GLU A 64 -10.66 -11.34 14.11
N THR A 65 -10.49 -12.35 14.97
CA THR A 65 -10.58 -12.22 16.43
C THR A 65 -9.24 -11.92 17.12
N TRP A 66 -8.16 -11.81 16.36
CA TRP A 66 -6.83 -11.55 16.91
C TRP A 66 -6.73 -10.15 17.51
N ASN A 67 -6.00 -10.06 18.63
CA ASN A 67 -5.66 -8.77 19.23
C ASN A 67 -4.33 -8.28 18.66
N THR A 68 -4.40 -7.34 17.71
CA THR A 68 -3.22 -6.72 17.08
C THR A 68 -2.79 -5.40 17.73
N SER A 69 -3.44 -4.96 18.81
CA SER A 69 -3.25 -3.61 19.38
C SER A 69 -1.85 -3.31 19.93
N ASN A 70 -1.04 -4.35 20.14
CA ASN A 70 0.37 -4.25 20.56
C ASN A 70 1.37 -4.45 19.42
N VAL A 71 0.90 -4.76 18.20
CA VAL A 71 1.77 -5.08 17.05
C VAL A 71 2.40 -3.81 16.49
N GLU A 72 3.71 -3.84 16.30
CA GLU A 72 4.54 -2.77 15.74
C GLU A 72 5.09 -3.13 14.36
N ASP A 73 5.18 -4.41 14.02
CA ASP A 73 5.71 -4.91 12.74
C ASP A 73 4.77 -5.96 12.12
N MET A 74 4.31 -5.71 10.89
CA MET A 74 3.50 -6.62 10.08
C MET A 74 4.15 -6.90 8.70
N SER A 75 5.45 -6.61 8.55
CA SER A 75 6.14 -6.74 7.27
C SER A 75 6.12 -8.18 6.77
N TYR A 76 5.83 -8.35 5.47
CA TYR A 76 5.72 -9.65 4.81
C TYR A 76 4.73 -10.63 5.46
N MET A 77 3.80 -10.18 6.31
CA MET A 77 2.93 -11.08 7.10
C MET A 77 2.19 -12.11 6.25
N PHE A 78 1.64 -11.69 5.10
CA PHE A 78 0.92 -12.55 4.13
C PHE A 78 1.62 -12.64 2.78
N TYR A 79 2.92 -12.31 2.70
CA TYR A 79 3.66 -12.32 1.44
C TYR A 79 3.50 -13.66 0.70
N GLY A 80 3.00 -13.63 -0.54
CA GLY A 80 2.80 -14.81 -1.39
C GLY A 80 1.61 -15.68 -1.01
N CYS A 81 0.72 -15.25 -0.11
CA CYS A 81 -0.54 -15.94 0.16
C CYS A 81 -1.57 -15.61 -0.91
N HIS A 82 -1.46 -16.26 -2.08
CA HIS A 82 -2.25 -15.93 -3.28
C HIS A 82 -3.77 -15.87 -3.06
N ALA A 83 -4.31 -16.74 -2.20
CA ALA A 83 -5.74 -16.85 -1.92
C ALA A 83 -6.20 -16.03 -0.70
N PHE A 84 -5.31 -15.33 0.01
CA PHE A 84 -5.67 -14.63 1.23
C PHE A 84 -6.63 -13.46 0.95
N ASN A 85 -7.81 -13.53 1.56
CA ASN A 85 -8.84 -12.49 1.47
C ASN A 85 -9.78 -12.55 2.70
N GLN A 86 -9.26 -12.90 3.88
CA GLN A 86 -10.06 -13.02 5.11
C GLN A 86 -10.29 -11.66 5.75
N ASP A 87 -11.47 -11.45 6.35
CA ASP A 87 -11.80 -10.19 7.03
C ASP A 87 -10.81 -9.87 8.16
N ILE A 88 -10.17 -8.71 8.03
CA ILE A 88 -9.22 -8.12 8.99
C ILE A 88 -9.57 -6.65 9.29
N SER A 89 -10.79 -6.23 8.93
CA SER A 89 -11.28 -4.86 9.11
C SER A 89 -11.26 -4.44 10.59
N GLY A 90 -11.49 -5.39 11.50
CA GLY A 90 -11.50 -5.18 12.96
C GLY A 90 -10.13 -5.08 13.63
N TRP A 91 -9.03 -5.26 12.90
CA TRP A 91 -7.69 -5.18 13.49
C TRP A 91 -7.32 -3.75 13.90
N ASN A 92 -6.69 -3.64 15.08
CA ASN A 92 -6.10 -2.39 15.52
C ASN A 92 -4.64 -2.33 15.08
N VAL A 93 -4.36 -1.53 14.05
CA VAL A 93 -3.02 -1.34 13.49
C VAL A 93 -2.35 -0.01 13.92
N SER A 94 -2.93 0.70 14.89
CA SER A 94 -2.50 2.05 15.30
C SER A 94 -1.09 2.16 15.89
N ARG A 95 -0.43 1.02 16.18
CA ARG A 95 0.96 0.96 16.63
C ARG A 95 1.94 0.45 15.58
N VAL A 96 1.44 -0.05 14.45
CA VAL A 96 2.26 -0.63 13.40
C VAL A 96 3.10 0.46 12.74
N ARG A 97 4.40 0.18 12.59
CA ARG A 97 5.38 1.05 11.94
C ARG A 97 5.83 0.51 10.59
N TYR A 98 5.79 -0.81 10.40
CA TYR A 98 6.24 -1.48 9.19
C TYR A 98 5.14 -2.37 8.62
N MET A 99 4.75 -2.09 7.38
CA MET A 99 3.77 -2.87 6.60
C MET A 99 4.32 -3.27 5.23
N ASN A 100 5.65 -3.17 5.04
CA ASN A 100 6.24 -3.44 3.75
C ASN A 100 6.00 -4.90 3.33
N SER A 101 5.58 -5.06 2.08
CA SER A 101 5.23 -6.32 1.44
C SER A 101 4.16 -7.15 2.19
N MET A 102 3.36 -6.54 3.07
CA MET A 102 2.39 -7.27 3.93
C MET A 102 1.44 -8.16 3.12
N PHE A 103 0.92 -7.67 2.00
CA PHE A 103 0.04 -8.41 1.09
C PHE A 103 0.68 -8.68 -0.28
N SER A 104 1.97 -8.47 -0.43
CA SER A 104 2.64 -8.69 -1.72
C SER A 104 2.41 -10.12 -2.23
N GLY A 105 1.86 -10.27 -3.43
CA GLY A 105 1.51 -11.55 -4.04
C GLY A 105 0.15 -12.13 -3.61
N CYS A 106 -0.62 -11.44 -2.78
CA CYS A 106 -1.99 -11.83 -2.43
C CYS A 106 -2.97 -11.46 -3.55
N HIS A 107 -2.95 -12.20 -4.65
CA HIS A 107 -3.73 -11.90 -5.86
C HIS A 107 -5.23 -11.70 -5.60
N ALA A 108 -5.79 -12.45 -4.65
CA ALA A 108 -7.21 -12.40 -4.29
C ALA A 108 -7.57 -11.27 -3.30
N PHE A 109 -6.59 -10.60 -2.70
CA PHE A 109 -6.85 -9.66 -1.61
C PHE A 109 -7.61 -8.41 -2.08
N ASN A 110 -8.75 -8.18 -1.45
CA ASN A 110 -9.62 -7.02 -1.68
C ASN A 110 -10.50 -6.74 -0.46
N GLN A 111 -9.99 -6.97 0.76
CA GLN A 111 -10.75 -6.78 2.00
C GLN A 111 -10.78 -5.33 2.45
N ASP A 112 -11.91 -4.92 3.04
CA ASP A 112 -12.08 -3.57 3.57
C ASP A 112 -11.11 -3.30 4.73
N ILE A 113 -10.19 -2.37 4.49
CA ILE A 113 -9.20 -1.86 5.44
C ILE A 113 -9.30 -0.34 5.58
N SER A 114 -10.42 0.25 5.15
CA SER A 114 -10.67 1.70 5.20
C SER A 114 -10.64 2.26 6.62
N GLY A 115 -11.01 1.44 7.61
CA GLY A 115 -11.04 1.77 9.04
C GLY A 115 -9.68 1.72 9.75
N TRP A 116 -8.62 1.28 9.08
CA TRP A 116 -7.29 1.17 9.68
C TRP A 116 -6.67 2.53 9.98
N ASN A 117 -6.16 2.70 11.20
CA ASN A 117 -5.34 3.84 11.56
C ASN A 117 -3.86 3.57 11.23
N VAL A 118 -3.40 4.05 10.08
CA VAL A 118 -2.03 3.88 9.58
C VAL A 118 -1.11 5.07 9.89
N SER A 119 -1.51 6.00 10.76
CA SER A 119 -0.81 7.27 10.99
C SER A 119 0.60 7.16 11.60
N ARG A 120 1.04 5.95 11.96
CA ARG A 120 2.38 5.64 12.48
C ARG A 120 3.23 4.79 11.55
N VAL A 121 2.66 4.36 10.42
CA VAL A 121 3.36 3.53 9.45
C VAL A 121 4.40 4.39 8.74
N LYS A 122 5.63 3.89 8.68
CA LYS A 122 6.77 4.53 8.04
C LYS A 122 7.14 3.91 6.70
N ASN A 123 6.93 2.60 6.57
CA ASN A 123 7.27 1.86 5.36
C ASN A 123 6.04 1.10 4.82
N MET A 124 5.63 1.44 3.60
CA MET A 124 4.57 0.80 2.81
C MET A 124 5.09 0.21 1.48
N GLU A 125 6.41 0.02 1.34
CA GLU A 125 7.03 -0.59 0.17
C GLU A 125 6.35 -1.91 -0.17
N GLU A 126 5.99 -2.11 -1.44
CA GLU A 126 5.38 -3.35 -1.94
C GLU A 126 4.10 -3.80 -1.20
N MET A 127 3.46 -2.97 -0.37
CA MET A 127 2.39 -3.42 0.54
C MET A 127 1.28 -4.21 -0.18
N PHE A 128 0.94 -3.80 -1.41
CA PHE A 128 -0.04 -4.46 -2.28
C PHE A 128 0.56 -4.96 -3.61
N TYR A 129 1.88 -5.14 -3.71
CA TYR A 129 2.53 -5.63 -4.92
C TYR A 129 1.83 -6.90 -5.46
N GLY A 130 1.37 -6.89 -6.71
CA GLY A 130 0.68 -8.00 -7.34
C GLY A 130 -0.70 -8.34 -6.77
N CYS A 131 -1.32 -7.47 -5.97
CA CYS A 131 -2.72 -7.65 -5.53
C CYS A 131 -3.69 -7.27 -6.66
N TYR A 132 -3.79 -8.12 -7.69
CA TYR A 132 -4.55 -7.85 -8.92
C TYR A 132 -5.98 -7.34 -8.69
N ASN A 133 -6.65 -7.85 -7.64
CA ASN A 133 -8.04 -7.53 -7.33
C ASN A 133 -8.22 -6.34 -6.38
N PHE A 134 -7.15 -5.80 -5.79
CA PHE A 134 -7.28 -4.77 -4.76
C PHE A 134 -7.82 -3.46 -5.33
N ASN A 135 -8.95 -3.00 -4.78
CA ASN A 135 -9.59 -1.73 -5.16
C ASN A 135 -10.39 -1.14 -3.99
N GLN A 136 -9.94 -1.31 -2.75
CA GLN A 136 -10.66 -0.85 -1.56
C GLN A 136 -10.35 0.62 -1.24
N ASN A 137 -11.38 1.32 -0.75
CA ASN A 137 -11.27 2.75 -0.45
C ASN A 137 -10.34 3.00 0.75
N ILE A 138 -9.15 3.52 0.45
CA ILE A 138 -8.12 3.90 1.43
C ILE A 138 -7.92 5.43 1.48
N SER A 139 -8.88 6.20 0.99
CA SER A 139 -8.81 7.67 0.91
C SER A 139 -8.71 8.35 2.28
N SER A 140 -9.15 7.67 3.34
CA SER A 140 -9.14 8.12 4.74
C SER A 140 -7.80 7.96 5.44
N TRP A 141 -6.85 7.23 4.85
CA TRP A 141 -5.58 6.93 5.49
C TRP A 141 -4.72 8.19 5.66
N ASP A 142 -4.22 8.37 6.89
CA ASP A 142 -3.19 9.36 7.18
C ASP A 142 -1.82 8.73 6.93
N VAL A 143 -1.21 9.10 5.80
CA VAL A 143 0.09 8.60 5.34
C VAL A 143 1.23 9.59 5.59
N TYR A 144 1.03 10.59 6.46
CA TYR A 144 2.02 11.65 6.66
C TYR A 144 3.39 11.14 7.11
N GLU A 145 3.46 10.11 7.96
CA GLU A 145 4.72 9.54 8.48
C GLU A 145 5.41 8.56 7.49
N VAL A 146 4.79 8.26 6.34
CA VAL A 146 5.34 7.30 5.39
C VAL A 146 6.54 7.90 4.66
N GLU A 147 7.67 7.19 4.72
CA GLU A 147 8.94 7.59 4.12
C GLU A 147 9.14 6.93 2.74
N SER A 148 8.55 5.75 2.50
CA SER A 148 8.65 5.00 1.25
C SER A 148 7.35 4.33 0.84
N MET A 149 6.98 4.50 -0.43
CA MET A 149 5.82 3.89 -1.10
C MET A 149 6.23 3.15 -2.38
N SER A 150 7.51 2.81 -2.52
CA SER A 150 8.04 2.16 -3.71
C SER A 150 7.32 0.84 -3.95
N TRP A 151 6.95 0.57 -5.20
CA TRP A 151 6.22 -0.64 -5.63
C TRP A 151 4.87 -0.90 -4.91
N MET A 152 4.32 0.07 -4.15
CA MET A 152 3.17 -0.18 -3.26
C MET A 152 1.95 -0.79 -3.97
N PHE A 153 1.59 -0.31 -5.17
CA PHE A 153 0.48 -0.81 -5.99
C PHE A 153 0.95 -1.45 -7.29
N TYR A 154 2.20 -1.90 -7.36
CA TYR A 154 2.72 -2.56 -8.55
C TYR A 154 1.80 -3.71 -9.00
N ASP A 155 1.45 -3.75 -10.28
CA ASP A 155 0.50 -4.68 -10.91
C ASP A 155 -0.87 -4.79 -10.20
N CYS A 156 -1.31 -3.77 -9.45
CA CYS A 156 -2.70 -3.73 -8.96
C CYS A 156 -3.66 -3.32 -10.09
N TYR A 157 -3.91 -4.24 -11.02
CA TYR A 157 -4.66 -3.96 -12.26
C TYR A 157 -6.01 -3.25 -12.04
N ASN A 158 -6.73 -3.61 -10.97
CA ASN A 158 -8.06 -3.07 -10.68
C ASN A 158 -8.06 -1.81 -9.80
N PHE A 159 -6.91 -1.38 -9.28
CA PHE A 159 -6.85 -0.26 -8.33
C PHE A 159 -7.18 1.07 -9.04
N ASN A 160 -8.21 1.77 -8.57
CA ASN A 160 -8.62 3.07 -9.08
C ASN A 160 -9.30 3.94 -8.00
N GLN A 161 -8.85 3.85 -6.76
CA GLN A 161 -9.46 4.58 -5.63
C GLN A 161 -8.85 5.98 -5.47
N ASP A 162 -9.70 6.95 -5.11
CA ASP A 162 -9.29 8.34 -4.92
C ASP A 162 -8.37 8.48 -3.69
N ILE A 163 -7.08 8.67 -3.95
CA ILE A 163 -6.04 8.95 -2.96
C ILE A 163 -5.53 10.41 -3.04
N SER A 164 -6.29 11.30 -3.69
CA SER A 164 -5.92 12.71 -3.90
C SER A 164 -5.72 13.50 -2.61
N LYS A 165 -6.29 13.03 -1.50
CA LYS A 165 -6.24 13.66 -0.17
C LYS A 165 -5.02 13.25 0.67
N TRP A 166 -4.26 12.26 0.23
CA TRP A 166 -3.08 11.81 0.96
C TRP A 166 -2.03 12.91 1.06
N ASN A 167 -1.48 13.08 2.27
CA ASN A 167 -0.35 13.96 2.51
C ASN A 167 0.95 13.18 2.37
N VAL A 168 1.52 13.16 1.16
CA VAL A 168 2.74 12.43 0.81
C VAL A 168 4.03 13.24 1.07
N PHE A 169 3.99 14.29 1.89
CA PHE A 169 5.12 15.21 2.05
C PHE A 169 6.40 14.50 2.49
N ASN A 170 6.35 13.50 3.37
CA ASN A 170 7.56 12.83 3.85
C ASN A 170 8.06 11.68 2.96
N VAL A 171 7.32 11.34 1.90
CA VAL A 171 7.70 10.23 1.02
C VAL A 171 8.92 10.63 0.19
N ALA A 172 9.99 9.84 0.30
CA ALA A 172 11.24 10.02 -0.45
C ALA A 172 11.30 9.14 -1.71
N TYR A 173 10.60 8.00 -1.73
CA TYR A 173 10.68 7.00 -2.79
C TYR A 173 9.28 6.58 -3.26
N MET A 174 9.05 6.69 -4.58
CA MET A 174 7.78 6.37 -5.26
C MET A 174 8.04 5.56 -6.53
N GLU A 175 9.24 4.99 -6.71
CA GLU A 175 9.52 4.19 -7.90
C GLU A 175 8.54 3.03 -8.03
N ASN A 176 8.04 2.84 -9.24
CA ASN A 176 7.12 1.77 -9.62
C ASN A 176 5.83 1.72 -8.80
N MET A 177 5.45 2.79 -8.07
CA MET A 177 4.30 2.77 -7.17
C MET A 177 3.00 2.33 -7.87
N PHE A 178 2.76 2.78 -9.11
CA PHE A 178 1.60 2.38 -9.92
C PHE A 178 2.01 1.62 -11.18
N TRP A 179 3.23 1.03 -11.23
CA TRP A 179 3.65 0.25 -12.39
C TRP A 179 2.58 -0.83 -12.66
N GLY A 180 1.98 -0.83 -13.85
CA GLY A 180 1.02 -1.84 -14.29
C GLY A 180 -0.42 -1.61 -13.77
N CYS A 181 -0.69 -0.53 -13.04
CA CYS A 181 -2.05 -0.16 -12.63
C CYS A 181 -2.91 0.34 -13.82
N LYS A 182 -3.32 -0.57 -14.69
CA LYS A 182 -3.98 -0.25 -15.97
C LYS A 182 -5.23 0.63 -15.84
N ASN A 183 -6.01 0.45 -14.77
CA ASN A 183 -7.26 1.18 -14.53
C ASN A 183 -7.09 2.48 -13.73
N PHE A 184 -5.90 2.76 -13.19
CA PHE A 184 -5.70 3.89 -12.29
C PHE A 184 -5.77 5.23 -13.04
N ASN A 185 -6.69 6.10 -12.66
CA ASN A 185 -6.88 7.42 -13.28
C ASN A 185 -7.40 8.46 -12.28
N GLN A 186 -6.79 8.54 -11.09
CA GLN A 186 -7.23 9.42 -10.00
C GLN A 186 -6.38 10.68 -9.88
N PRO A 187 -6.96 11.82 -9.45
CA PRO A 187 -6.27 13.10 -9.49
C PRO A 187 -5.16 13.20 -8.43
N LEU A 188 -3.90 13.21 -8.86
CA LEU A 188 -2.73 13.32 -7.96
C LEU A 188 -2.09 14.72 -7.93
N GLY A 189 -2.60 15.68 -8.72
CA GLY A 189 -1.99 16.99 -8.88
C GLY A 189 -1.92 17.87 -7.62
N ARG A 190 -2.57 17.46 -6.52
CA ARG A 190 -2.52 18.13 -5.21
C ARG A 190 -1.45 17.59 -4.27
N TRP A 191 -0.82 16.46 -4.62
CA TRP A 191 0.25 15.89 -3.82
C TRP A 191 1.47 16.81 -3.75
N ASN A 192 2.02 16.95 -2.54
CA ASN A 192 3.28 17.66 -2.35
C ASN A 192 4.46 16.67 -2.46
N VAL A 193 4.96 16.50 -3.68
CA VAL A 193 6.08 15.59 -4.00
C VAL A 193 7.48 16.22 -3.85
N SER A 194 7.59 17.36 -3.16
CA SER A 194 8.86 18.13 -3.11
C SER A 194 10.02 17.45 -2.39
N ASN A 195 9.77 16.37 -1.64
CA ASN A 195 10.80 15.56 -0.99
C ASN A 195 11.15 14.27 -1.75
N VAL A 196 10.40 13.93 -2.81
CA VAL A 196 10.62 12.70 -3.58
C VAL A 196 11.95 12.78 -4.34
N LYS A 197 12.73 11.70 -4.27
CA LYS A 197 14.04 11.55 -4.90
C LYS A 197 14.01 10.59 -6.10
N ASN A 198 13.10 9.63 -6.12
CA ASN A 198 12.99 8.62 -7.16
C ASN A 198 11.52 8.42 -7.58
N MET A 199 11.28 8.51 -8.90
CA MET A 199 9.98 8.31 -9.54
C MET A 199 10.08 7.34 -10.73
N ALA A 200 11.17 6.56 -10.82
CA ALA A 200 11.39 5.64 -11.92
C ALA A 200 10.19 4.68 -12.07
N GLY A 201 9.67 4.53 -13.28
CA GLY A 201 8.56 3.63 -13.59
C GLY A 201 7.24 3.91 -12.85
N MET A 202 7.08 5.04 -12.17
CA MET A 202 5.91 5.30 -11.30
C MET A 202 4.57 5.06 -11.99
N PHE A 203 4.43 5.42 -13.28
CA PHE A 203 3.23 5.21 -14.10
C PHE A 203 3.48 4.33 -15.32
N TRP A 204 4.50 3.46 -15.30
CA TRP A 204 4.74 2.53 -16.41
C TRP A 204 3.49 1.68 -16.63
N GLY A 205 3.02 1.60 -17.88
CA GLY A 205 1.83 0.80 -18.23
C GLY A 205 0.53 1.19 -17.50
N CYS A 206 0.45 2.39 -16.92
CA CYS A 206 -0.81 2.97 -16.46
C CYS A 206 -1.66 3.41 -17.66
N GLU A 207 -2.27 2.44 -18.34
CA GLU A 207 -2.94 2.65 -19.63
C GLU A 207 -4.05 3.72 -19.57
N SER A 208 -4.78 3.84 -18.45
CA SER A 208 -5.87 4.81 -18.28
C SER A 208 -5.46 6.16 -17.70
N PHE A 209 -4.22 6.31 -17.20
CA PHE A 209 -3.84 7.48 -16.43
C PHE A 209 -3.67 8.72 -17.32
N ASN A 210 -4.47 9.76 -17.09
CA ASN A 210 -4.41 11.02 -17.83
C ASN A 210 -4.78 12.23 -16.94
N GLN A 211 -4.19 12.31 -15.75
CA GLN A 211 -4.50 13.34 -14.75
C GLN A 211 -3.43 14.43 -14.70
N PRO A 212 -3.79 15.69 -14.41
CA PRO A 212 -2.85 16.80 -14.44
C PRO A 212 -1.83 16.70 -13.29
N LEU A 213 -0.54 16.81 -13.65
CA LEU A 213 0.61 16.76 -12.73
C LEU A 213 1.50 18.01 -12.79
N GLU A 214 1.10 19.04 -13.54
CA GLU A 214 1.91 20.24 -13.82
C GLU A 214 2.44 20.93 -12.54
N LYS A 215 1.66 20.89 -11.45
CA LYS A 215 1.96 21.57 -10.18
C LYS A 215 2.96 20.84 -9.28
N TRP A 216 3.41 19.65 -9.67
CA TRP A 216 4.38 18.90 -8.89
C TRP A 216 5.75 19.58 -8.87
N ASN A 217 6.31 19.75 -7.68
CA ASN A 217 7.68 20.22 -7.51
C ASN A 217 8.66 19.04 -7.59
N THR A 218 9.25 18.82 -8.77
CA THR A 218 10.17 17.71 -9.04
C THR A 218 11.65 18.05 -8.80
N SER A 219 11.96 19.22 -8.20
CA SER A 219 13.33 19.75 -8.11
C SER A 219 14.34 18.91 -7.31
N ARG A 220 13.88 17.85 -6.63
CA ARG A 220 14.72 16.90 -5.88
C ARG A 220 14.80 15.51 -6.51
N VAL A 221 14.02 15.25 -7.55
CA VAL A 221 13.98 13.95 -8.22
C VAL A 221 15.29 13.75 -9.00
N LYS A 222 15.89 12.57 -8.82
CA LYS A 222 17.12 12.14 -9.51
C LYS A 222 16.86 11.14 -10.62
N ASN A 223 15.81 10.32 -10.50
CA ASN A 223 15.53 9.28 -11.47
C ASN A 223 14.06 9.32 -11.89
N MET A 224 13.85 9.46 -13.21
CA MET A 224 12.54 9.42 -13.88
C MET A 224 12.54 8.42 -15.05
N SER A 225 13.51 7.50 -15.12
CA SER A 225 13.55 6.46 -16.14
C SER A 225 12.24 5.69 -16.14
N TRP A 226 11.71 5.43 -17.33
CA TRP A 226 10.47 4.69 -17.58
C TRP A 226 9.19 5.28 -16.95
N MET A 227 9.20 6.50 -16.42
CA MET A 227 8.10 7.05 -15.60
C MET A 227 6.72 6.96 -16.26
N PHE A 228 6.61 7.20 -17.57
CA PHE A 228 5.37 7.11 -18.36
C PHE A 228 5.48 6.13 -19.52
N LYS A 229 6.46 5.22 -19.50
CA LYS A 229 6.62 4.22 -20.58
C LYS A 229 5.35 3.37 -20.68
N ASN A 230 4.80 3.23 -21.89
CA ASN A 230 3.53 2.56 -22.15
C ASN A 230 2.29 3.18 -21.43
N ALA A 231 2.35 4.43 -20.93
CA ALA A 231 1.17 5.14 -20.42
C ALA A 231 0.35 5.71 -21.59
N ILE A 232 -0.36 4.83 -22.30
CA ILE A 232 -0.93 5.11 -23.63
C ILE A 232 -2.04 6.18 -23.67
N SER A 233 -2.56 6.64 -22.53
CA SER A 233 -3.54 7.73 -22.47
C SER A 233 -2.95 9.06 -22.01
N PHE A 234 -1.70 9.08 -21.54
CA PHE A 234 -1.14 10.25 -20.86
C PHE A 234 -0.72 11.33 -21.86
N ASN A 235 -1.35 12.51 -21.77
CA ASN A 235 -0.97 13.69 -22.55
C ASN A 235 -1.25 15.00 -21.77
N GLN A 236 -0.96 15.02 -20.47
CA GLN A 236 -1.10 16.21 -19.63
C GLN A 236 0.20 17.02 -19.61
N SER A 237 0.08 18.33 -19.42
CA SER A 237 1.24 19.22 -19.35
C SER A 237 2.13 18.93 -18.14
N LEU A 238 3.43 18.83 -18.40
CA LEU A 238 4.53 18.71 -17.44
C LEU A 238 5.48 19.92 -17.51
N ASN A 239 5.07 21.01 -18.17
CA ASN A 239 5.91 22.18 -18.43
C ASN A 239 6.45 22.87 -17.16
N GLY A 240 5.76 22.71 -16.02
CA GLY A 240 6.15 23.23 -14.72
C GLY A 240 7.24 22.42 -14.00
N TRP A 241 7.60 21.24 -14.51
CA TRP A 241 8.55 20.36 -13.82
C TRP A 241 9.97 20.91 -13.90
N ASN A 242 10.63 20.93 -12.73
CA ASN A 242 12.06 21.21 -12.64
C ASN A 242 12.83 19.89 -12.68
N VAL A 243 13.49 19.62 -13.80
CA VAL A 243 14.27 18.40 -14.03
C VAL A 243 15.79 18.62 -13.95
N SER A 244 16.25 19.76 -13.40
CA SER A 244 17.68 20.11 -13.39
C SER A 244 18.57 19.18 -12.55
N LYS A 245 17.96 18.37 -11.67
CA LYS A 245 18.66 17.35 -10.86
C LYS A 245 18.41 15.92 -11.33
N VAL A 246 17.66 15.73 -12.41
CA VAL A 246 17.38 14.38 -12.92
C VAL A 246 18.65 13.87 -13.62
N GLU A 247 19.16 12.76 -13.12
CA GLU A 247 20.34 12.07 -13.60
C GLU A 247 19.97 11.00 -14.65
N TYR A 248 18.76 10.45 -14.58
CA TYR A 248 18.27 9.36 -15.45
C TYR A 248 16.86 9.61 -15.97
N THR A 249 16.68 9.53 -17.29
CA THR A 249 15.40 9.70 -18.01
C THR A 249 15.18 8.63 -19.08
N ASP A 250 15.83 7.47 -18.93
CA ASP A 250 15.81 6.40 -19.93
C ASP A 250 14.38 6.00 -20.27
N ASP A 251 14.03 6.04 -21.56
CA ASP A 251 12.70 5.68 -22.08
C ASP A 251 11.50 6.31 -21.34
N MET A 252 11.66 7.50 -20.73
CA MET A 252 10.65 8.10 -19.85
C MET A 252 9.25 8.19 -20.50
N PHE A 253 9.20 8.41 -21.81
CA PHE A 253 7.98 8.57 -22.61
C PHE A 253 7.86 7.55 -23.75
N GLU A 254 8.62 6.45 -23.72
CA GLU A 254 8.52 5.43 -24.77
C GLU A 254 7.08 4.87 -24.84
N ASN A 255 6.48 4.84 -26.03
CA ASN A 255 5.08 4.46 -26.27
C ASN A 255 4.03 5.28 -25.48
N CYS A 256 4.38 6.50 -25.06
CA CYS A 256 3.44 7.46 -24.49
C CYS A 256 3.08 8.51 -25.55
N PRO A 257 1.79 8.81 -25.81
CA PRO A 257 1.38 9.77 -26.85
C PRO A 257 1.50 11.23 -26.40
N ILE A 258 2.37 11.52 -25.42
CA ILE A 258 2.56 12.88 -24.90
C ILE A 258 3.05 13.80 -26.02
N ASP A 259 2.34 14.90 -26.21
CA ASP A 259 2.75 15.94 -27.14
C ASP A 259 4.07 16.56 -26.65
N ASN A 260 4.97 16.87 -27.59
CA ASN A 260 6.25 17.49 -27.26
C ASN A 260 6.06 18.81 -26.50
N SER A 261 4.99 19.55 -26.80
CA SER A 261 4.59 20.78 -26.10
C SER A 261 4.22 20.60 -24.61
N ASN A 262 3.91 19.36 -24.21
CA ASN A 262 3.53 18.98 -22.86
C ASN A 262 4.69 18.37 -22.06
N LYS A 263 5.81 17.99 -22.69
CA LYS A 263 7.00 17.47 -21.98
C LYS A 263 7.64 18.57 -21.11
N PRO A 264 8.36 18.25 -20.02
CA PRO A 264 9.15 19.24 -19.28
C PRO A 264 10.02 20.05 -20.23
N LYS A 265 10.10 21.38 -20.05
CA LYS A 265 10.74 22.29 -21.02
C LYS A 265 12.17 21.87 -21.41
N ALA A 266 12.94 21.32 -20.48
CA ALA A 266 14.30 20.87 -20.73
C ALA A 266 14.41 19.56 -21.55
N LEU A 267 13.29 18.84 -21.73
CA LEU A 267 13.18 17.57 -22.46
C LEU A 267 12.37 17.72 -23.77
N GLN A 268 11.96 18.93 -24.13
CA GLN A 268 11.27 19.18 -25.39
C GLN A 268 12.26 19.10 -26.56
N GLU A 269 11.89 18.38 -27.61
CA GLU A 269 12.63 18.39 -28.87
C GLU A 269 12.39 19.73 -29.60
N LEU A 270 13.43 20.28 -30.23
CA LEU A 270 13.25 21.49 -31.04
C LEU A 270 12.49 21.12 -32.32
N SER A 271 11.39 21.81 -32.61
CA SER A 271 10.74 21.74 -33.92
C SER A 271 11.72 22.26 -34.98
N ILE A 272 12.16 21.38 -35.89
CA ILE A 272 12.97 21.74 -37.06
C ILE A 272 12.10 22.44 -38.10
#